data_AF-A0A0E3L0B8-F1
#
_entry.id   AF-A0A0E3L0B8-F1
#
_cell.length_a   1.000
_cell.length_b   1.000
_cell.length_c   1.000
_cell.angle_alpha   90.00
_cell.angle_beta   90.00
_cell.angle_gamma   90.00
#
_symmetry.space_group_name_H-M   'P 1'
#
loop_
_entity.id
_entity.type
_entity.pdbx_description
1 polymer ?
#
loop_
_entity_poly.entity_id
_entity_poly.type
_entity_poly.pdbx_seq_one_letter_code
_entity_poly.pdbx_strand_id
1 'polypeptide(L)'
;MEKQKVKDAVRAFSELIERNKDRQPYSDYKEGINHGLEIAKDTFEENAEKFIYSNSTEERDAKIKNLQDKFNLLLDTIVVEKPRYTGDHLKGIDKGFEKSKKLFGEFIKNFV
;
A
#
# COMPACT_ATOMS: atom_id res chain seq x y z
N MET A 1 14.69 -0.03 19.95
CA MET A 1 14.06 -1.28 19.49
C MET A 1 12.87 -1.01 18.57
N GLU A 2 12.01 -0.07 18.92
CA GLU A 2 10.81 0.31 18.16
C GLU A 2 11.10 0.92 16.78
N LYS A 3 11.98 1.92 16.69
CA LYS A 3 12.38 2.51 15.39
C LYS A 3 12.95 1.50 14.39
N GLN A 4 13.55 0.41 14.89
CA GLN A 4 14.07 -0.66 14.04
C GLN A 4 12.92 -1.49 13.44
N LYS A 5 11.87 -1.78 14.22
CA LYS A 5 10.66 -2.48 13.73
C LYS A 5 9.97 -1.72 12.61
N VAL A 6 9.85 -0.40 12.73
CA VAL A 6 9.27 0.42 11.65
C VAL A 6 10.11 0.35 10.38
N LYS A 7 11.44 0.49 10.49
CA LYS A 7 12.33 0.37 9.34
C LYS A 7 12.24 -1.01 8.68
N ASP A 8 12.17 -2.07 9.48
CA ASP A 8 12.04 -3.43 8.98
C ASP A 8 10.69 -3.65 8.29
N ALA A 9 9.60 -3.07 8.82
CA ALA A 9 8.28 -3.10 8.21
C ALA A 9 8.25 -2.35 6.86
N VAL A 10 8.80 -1.13 6.82
CA VAL A 10 8.94 -0.34 5.58
C VAL A 10 9.71 -1.12 4.54
N ARG A 11 10.88 -1.66 4.89
CA ARG A 11 11.68 -2.48 3.98
C ARG A 11 10.91 -3.68 3.46
N ALA A 12 10.27 -4.45 4.34
CA ALA A 12 9.54 -5.65 3.96
C ALA A 12 8.34 -5.34 3.05
N PHE A 13 7.59 -4.27 3.34
CA PHE A 13 6.47 -3.85 2.49
C PHE A 13 6.96 -3.33 1.13
N SER A 14 8.01 -2.52 1.10
CA SER A 14 8.63 -2.05 -0.14
C SER A 14 9.10 -3.21 -1.03
N GLU A 15 9.77 -4.20 -0.46
CA GLU A 15 10.15 -5.41 -1.21
C GLU A 15 8.93 -6.18 -1.72
N LEU A 16 7.86 -6.27 -0.94
CA LEU A 16 6.62 -6.91 -1.36
C LEU A 16 5.99 -6.20 -2.56
N ILE A 17 5.97 -4.86 -2.55
CA ILE A 17 5.48 -4.04 -3.66
C ILE A 17 6.34 -4.23 -4.91
N GLU A 18 7.66 -4.14 -4.82
CA GLU A 18 8.57 -4.29 -5.96
C GLU A 18 8.45 -5.67 -6.64
N ARG A 19 8.27 -6.73 -5.84
CA ARG A 19 8.05 -8.10 -6.37
C ARG A 19 6.71 -8.25 -7.08
N ASN A 20 5.75 -7.38 -6.78
CA ASN A 20 4.40 -7.41 -7.33
C ASN A 20 4.17 -6.42 -8.48
N LYS A 21 5.16 -5.59 -8.82
CA LYS A 21 5.12 -4.77 -10.04
C LYS A 21 5.07 -5.66 -11.27
N ASP A 22 4.28 -5.24 -12.25
CA ASP A 22 4.20 -5.88 -13.54
C ASP A 22 5.49 -5.59 -14.34
N ARG A 23 6.11 -6.66 -14.84
CA ARG A 23 7.37 -6.64 -15.61
C ARG A 23 7.15 -6.89 -17.10
N GLN A 24 5.91 -7.02 -17.55
CA GLN A 24 5.56 -7.11 -18.95
C GLN A 24 5.95 -5.83 -19.72
N PRO A 25 5.99 -5.90 -21.06
CA PRO A 25 6.22 -4.74 -21.91
C PRO A 25 5.28 -3.57 -21.59
N TYR A 26 5.71 -2.37 -21.98
CA TYR A 26 5.01 -1.14 -21.70
C TYR A 26 3.57 -1.14 -22.23
N SER A 27 2.63 -0.74 -21.38
CA SER A 27 1.32 -0.20 -21.76
C SER A 27 0.90 0.81 -20.70
N ASP A 28 0.12 1.82 -21.09
CA ASP A 28 -0.38 2.85 -20.16
C ASP A 28 -1.09 2.23 -18.95
N TYR A 29 -1.95 1.24 -19.18
CA TYR A 29 -2.66 0.55 -18.10
C TYR A 29 -1.71 -0.13 -17.11
N LYS A 30 -0.71 -0.84 -17.62
CA LYS A 30 0.29 -1.55 -16.81
C LYS A 30 1.18 -0.57 -16.03
N GLU A 31 1.59 0.53 -16.65
CA GLU A 31 2.32 1.58 -15.95
C GLU A 31 1.46 2.27 -14.89
N GLY A 32 0.17 2.43 -15.16
CA GLY A 32 -0.81 2.84 -14.16
C GLY A 32 -0.81 1.92 -12.93
N ILE A 33 -0.85 0.60 -13.13
CA ILE A 33 -0.80 -0.39 -12.04
C ILE A 33 0.47 -0.21 -11.22
N ASN A 34 1.62 -0.16 -11.87
CA ASN A 34 2.91 0.01 -11.20
C ASN A 34 3.00 1.35 -10.44
N HIS A 35 2.38 2.39 -10.98
CA HIS A 35 2.31 3.70 -10.33
C HIS A 35 1.40 3.68 -9.09
N GLY A 36 0.23 3.02 -9.16
CA GLY A 36 -0.64 2.84 -7.99
C GLY A 36 0.01 2.01 -6.88
N LEU A 37 0.79 0.99 -7.26
CA LEU A 37 1.63 0.23 -6.32
C LEU A 37 2.69 1.11 -5.64
N GLU A 38 3.37 1.97 -6.41
CA GLU A 38 4.38 2.89 -5.89
C GLU A 38 3.79 3.91 -4.91
N ILE A 39 2.68 4.54 -5.28
CA ILE A 39 1.96 5.48 -4.39
C ILE A 39 1.59 4.81 -3.07
N ALA A 40 1.14 3.55 -3.11
CA ALA A 40 0.76 2.82 -1.91
C ALA A 40 1.96 2.47 -1.02
N LYS A 41 3.12 2.19 -1.61
CA LYS A 41 4.39 2.01 -0.89
C LYS A 41 4.75 3.29 -0.14
N ASP A 42 4.76 4.41 -0.84
CA ASP A 42 5.13 5.71 -0.27
C ASP A 42 4.14 6.10 0.84
N THR A 43 2.84 5.91 0.60
CA THR A 43 1.76 6.15 1.59
C THR A 43 1.96 5.31 2.85
N PHE A 44 2.36 4.03 2.71
CA PHE A 44 2.68 3.20 3.86
C PHE A 44 3.91 3.70 4.60
N GLU A 45 5.00 4.01 3.89
CA GLU A 45 6.25 4.51 4.49
C GLU A 45 6.01 5.77 5.32
N GLU A 46 5.28 6.75 4.79
CA GLU A 46 4.91 7.99 5.47
C GLU A 46 4.05 7.76 6.74
N ASN A 47 3.33 6.65 6.80
CA ASN A 47 2.40 6.33 7.89
C ASN A 47 2.82 5.10 8.72
N ALA A 48 4.00 4.53 8.47
CA ALA A 48 4.41 3.24 9.00
C ALA A 48 4.41 3.21 10.54
N GLU A 49 4.79 4.32 11.18
CA GLU A 49 4.75 4.45 12.64
C GLU A 49 3.33 4.23 13.21
N LYS A 50 2.30 4.74 12.52
CA LYS A 50 0.89 4.60 12.96
C LYS A 50 0.39 3.16 12.85
N PHE A 51 0.94 2.38 11.91
CA PHE A 51 0.58 0.98 11.71
C PHE A 51 1.30 0.06 12.70
N ILE A 52 2.60 0.29 12.93
CA ILE A 52 3.43 -0.59 13.77
C ILE A 52 3.26 -0.30 15.27
N TYR A 53 3.02 0.95 15.65
CA TYR A 53 2.84 1.34 17.06
C TYR A 53 1.39 1.44 17.50
N SER A 54 0.48 0.75 16.80
CA SER A 54 -0.90 0.63 17.27
C SER A 54 -0.92 -0.12 18.61
N ASN A 55 -0.89 0.61 19.73
CA ASN A 55 -0.95 0.08 21.10
C ASN A 55 -2.38 -0.22 21.53
N SER A 56 -3.18 -0.72 20.60
CA SER A 56 -4.56 -1.14 20.88
C SER A 56 -4.56 -2.44 21.67
N THR A 57 -5.37 -2.49 22.75
CA THR A 57 -5.69 -3.71 23.52
C THR A 57 -6.78 -4.56 22.84
N GLU A 58 -7.19 -4.20 21.62
CA GLU A 58 -8.14 -4.97 20.83
C GLU A 58 -7.65 -6.40 20.56
N GLU A 59 -8.61 -7.30 20.37
CA GLU A 59 -8.35 -8.63 19.84
C GLU A 59 -7.66 -8.53 18.47
N ARG A 60 -6.77 -9.48 18.20
CA ARG A 60 -5.87 -9.49 17.03
C ARG A 60 -6.60 -9.20 15.71
N ASP A 61 -7.74 -9.85 15.49
CA ASP A 61 -8.51 -9.72 14.25
C ASP A 61 -9.16 -8.34 14.11
N ALA A 62 -9.69 -7.78 15.20
CA ALA A 62 -10.23 -6.43 15.21
C ALA A 62 -9.14 -5.39 14.92
N LYS A 63 -7.96 -5.58 15.48
CA LYS A 63 -6.79 -4.73 15.23
C LYS A 63 -6.33 -4.80 13.77
N ILE A 64 -6.20 -5.99 13.20
CA ILE A 64 -5.86 -6.18 11.77
C ILE A 64 -6.89 -5.47 10.88
N LYS A 65 -8.19 -5.66 11.15
CA LYS A 65 -9.25 -5.00 10.39
C LYS A 65 -9.16 -3.47 10.48
N ASN A 66 -8.97 -2.92 11.68
CA ASN A 66 -8.82 -1.47 11.86
C ASN A 66 -7.61 -0.90 11.11
N LEU A 67 -6.47 -1.60 11.08
CA LEU A 67 -5.30 -1.17 10.32
C LEU A 67 -5.55 -1.26 8.81
N GLN A 68 -6.22 -2.32 8.34
CA GLN A 68 -6.65 -2.46 6.95
C GLN A 68 -7.56 -1.31 6.53
N ASP A 69 -8.59 -1.01 7.31
CA ASP A 69 -9.57 0.04 7.01
C ASP A 69 -8.90 1.42 6.95
N LYS A 70 -7.94 1.69 7.85
CA LYS A 70 -7.12 2.91 7.80
C LYS A 70 -6.29 3.01 6.53
N PHE A 71 -5.61 1.93 6.15
CA PHE A 71 -4.80 1.93 4.93
C PHE A 71 -5.66 2.10 3.67
N ASN A 72 -6.80 1.41 3.62
CA ASN A 72 -7.76 1.55 2.54
C ASN A 72 -8.23 3.00 2.39
N LEU A 73 -8.61 3.63 3.51
CA LEU A 73 -9.06 5.01 3.53
C LEU A 73 -7.98 5.97 3.01
N LEU A 74 -6.72 5.79 3.43
CA LEU A 74 -5.61 6.61 2.93
C LEU A 74 -5.54 6.55 1.40
N LEU A 75 -5.58 5.34 0.81
CA LEU A 75 -5.54 5.20 -0.65
C LEU A 75 -6.79 5.76 -1.34
N ASP A 76 -7.98 5.56 -0.77
CA ASP A 76 -9.25 6.04 -1.34
C ASP A 76 -9.35 7.57 -1.35
N THR A 77 -8.60 8.25 -0.49
CA THR A 77 -8.55 9.73 -0.46
C THR A 77 -7.54 10.33 -1.45
N ILE A 78 -6.70 9.52 -2.08
CA ILE A 78 -5.69 10.02 -3.03
C ILE A 78 -6.35 10.28 -4.38
N VAL A 79 -6.41 11.56 -4.75
CA VAL A 79 -6.89 12.01 -6.06
C VAL A 79 -5.69 12.14 -7.01
N VAL A 80 -5.58 11.23 -7.98
CA VAL A 80 -4.53 11.29 -9.01
C VAL A 80 -5.07 11.93 -10.28
N GLU A 81 -5.22 13.25 -10.27
CA GLU A 81 -5.55 14.01 -11.48
C GLU A 81 -4.29 14.67 -12.04
N LYS A 82 -3.73 14.09 -13.11
CA LYS A 82 -2.70 14.77 -13.91
C LYS A 82 -3.17 14.89 -15.35
N PRO A 83 -3.03 16.07 -15.98
CA PRO A 83 -3.50 16.32 -17.36
C PRO A 83 -2.77 15.50 -18.44
N ARG A 84 -1.80 14.67 -18.06
CA ARG A 84 -0.98 13.85 -18.96
C ARG A 84 -1.27 12.35 -18.88
N TYR A 85 -2.11 11.90 -17.94
CA TYR A 85 -2.47 10.49 -17.86
C TYR A 85 -3.65 10.17 -18.75
N THR A 86 -3.51 9.11 -19.54
CA THR A 86 -4.62 8.55 -20.30
C THR A 86 -5.62 7.91 -19.35
N GLY A 87 -6.87 7.74 -19.81
CA GLY A 87 -7.89 7.07 -19.01
C GLY A 87 -7.49 5.65 -18.61
N ASP A 88 -6.72 4.96 -19.45
CA ASP A 88 -6.21 3.62 -19.14
C ASP A 88 -5.11 3.65 -18.08
N HIS A 89 -4.25 4.66 -18.08
CA HIS A 89 -3.29 4.86 -16.98
C HIS A 89 -4.01 5.09 -15.64
N LEU A 90 -5.07 5.91 -15.62
CA LEU A 90 -5.86 6.14 -14.41
C LEU A 90 -6.55 4.87 -13.90
N LYS A 91 -7.20 4.10 -14.78
CA LYS A 91 -7.76 2.78 -14.44
C LYS A 91 -6.68 1.83 -13.91
N GLY A 92 -5.48 1.92 -14.47
CA GLY A 92 -4.33 1.17 -14.01
C GLY A 92 -3.97 1.53 -12.57
N ILE A 93 -3.94 2.81 -12.22
CA ILE A 93 -3.68 3.29 -10.86
C ILE A 93 -4.71 2.73 -9.87
N ASP A 94 -6.00 2.82 -10.21
CA ASP A 94 -7.08 2.25 -9.37
C ASP A 94 -6.85 0.75 -9.14
N LYS A 95 -6.45 0.03 -10.20
CA LYS A 95 -6.12 -1.39 -10.09
C LYS A 95 -4.88 -1.64 -9.23
N GLY A 96 -3.88 -0.76 -9.31
CA GLY A 96 -2.72 -0.73 -8.42
C GLY A 96 -3.13 -0.58 -6.96
N PHE A 97 -4.06 0.33 -6.65
CA PHE A 97 -4.59 0.50 -5.30
C PHE A 97 -5.33 -0.73 -4.80
N GLU A 98 -6.22 -1.32 -5.60
CA GLU A 98 -6.89 -2.58 -5.23
C GLU A 98 -5.89 -3.69 -4.88
N LYS A 99 -4.81 -3.80 -5.66
CA LYS A 99 -3.74 -4.78 -5.43
C LYS A 99 -2.98 -4.47 -4.14
N SER A 100 -2.60 -3.21 -3.93
CA SER A 100 -1.91 -2.77 -2.70
C SER A 100 -2.71 -3.06 -1.43
N LYS A 101 -4.04 -2.82 -1.45
CA LYS A 101 -4.92 -3.12 -0.31
C LYS A 101 -4.89 -4.60 0.07
N LYS A 102 -4.89 -5.50 -0.93
CA LYS A 102 -4.78 -6.95 -0.72
C LYS A 102 -3.42 -7.33 -0.13
N LEU A 103 -2.34 -6.81 -0.71
CA LEU A 103 -0.98 -7.06 -0.24
C LEU A 103 -0.77 -6.59 1.20
N PHE A 104 -1.30 -5.41 1.54
CA PHE A 104 -1.25 -4.88 2.89
C PHE A 104 -1.95 -5.78 3.92
N GLY A 105 -3.12 -6.32 3.56
CA GLY A 105 -3.87 -7.21 4.47
C GLY A 105 -3.18 -8.53 4.75
N GLU A 106 -2.41 -9.06 3.81
CA GLU A 106 -1.55 -10.23 4.04
C GLU A 106 -0.30 -9.85 4.83
N PHE A 107 0.30 -8.70 4.51
CA PHE A 107 1.49 -8.18 5.18
C PHE A 107 1.26 -7.93 6.67
N ILE A 108 0.20 -7.21 7.04
CA ILE A 108 -0.01 -6.71 8.41
C ILE A 108 -0.28 -7.83 9.43
N LYS A 109 -0.77 -8.99 8.97
CA LYS A 109 -0.94 -10.20 9.80
C LYS A 109 0.37 -10.69 10.42
N ASN A 110 1.52 -10.36 9.82
CA ASN A 110 2.84 -10.74 10.34
C ASN A 110 3.37 -9.77 11.40
N PHE A 111 2.72 -8.62 11.60
CA PHE A 111 3.14 -7.55 12.52
C PHE A 111 2.20 -7.36 13.71
N VAL A 112 1.02 -8.00 13.68
CA VAL A 112 0.01 -7.99 14.75
C VAL A 112 -0.17 -9.39 15.33
#